data_AF-A0A6P4AIM3-F1
#
_entry.id   AF-A0A6P4AIM3-F1
#
_cell.length_a   1.000
_cell.length_b   1.000
_cell.length_c   1.000
_cell.angle_alpha   90.00
_cell.angle_beta   90.00
_cell.angle_gamma   90.00
#
_symmetry.space_group_name_H-M   'P 1'
#
loop_
_entity.id
_entity.type
_entity.pdbx_description
1 polymer ?
#
loop_
_entity_poly.entity_id
_entity_poly.type
_entity_poly.pdbx_seq_one_letter_code
_entity_poly.pdbx_strand_id
1 'polypeptide(L)'
;MAISVALKVACIVVMCMVVGAPLAQAITCGQVASSVAPCINYLKTGGPVPPPCCNGVRALNNAAKTTPDRQATCNCLVNSAKSIPGLQPNLIAGLPGACGVNLPFKITPSTNCANIK
;
A
#
# COMPACT_ATOMS: atom_id res chain seq x y z
N MET A 1 6.07 34.34 -40.23
CA MET A 1 5.23 33.12 -40.06
C MET A 1 6.00 31.80 -39.98
N ALA A 2 7.31 31.75 -40.24
CA ALA A 2 8.08 30.50 -40.10
C ALA A 2 8.56 30.20 -38.66
N ILE A 3 8.86 31.25 -37.87
CA ILE A 3 9.37 31.12 -36.50
C ILE A 3 8.28 30.57 -35.55
N SER A 4 7.03 30.95 -35.76
CA SER A 4 5.88 30.53 -34.95
C SER A 4 5.50 29.05 -35.13
N VAL A 5 5.90 28.43 -36.26
CA VAL A 5 5.63 27.00 -36.53
C VAL A 5 6.70 26.13 -35.88
N ALA A 6 7.97 26.55 -35.92
CA ALA A 6 9.07 25.84 -35.27
C ALA A 6 8.90 25.76 -33.74
N LEU A 7 8.44 26.84 -33.10
CA LEU A 7 8.14 26.87 -31.66
C LEU A 7 6.98 25.93 -31.27
N LYS A 8 5.92 25.89 -32.10
CA LYS A 8 4.77 25.00 -31.86
C LYS A 8 5.16 23.53 -32.02
N VAL A 9 5.95 23.20 -33.04
CA VAL A 9 6.41 21.82 -33.27
C VAL A 9 7.39 21.37 -32.18
N ALA A 10 8.31 22.23 -31.74
CA ALA A 10 9.21 21.92 -30.63
C ALA A 10 8.48 21.66 -29.30
N CYS A 11 7.43 22.44 -28.99
CA CYS A 11 6.62 22.23 -27.79
C CYS A 11 5.88 20.88 -27.79
N ILE A 12 5.40 20.41 -28.96
CA ILE A 12 4.66 19.14 -29.05
C ILE A 12 5.61 17.95 -28.85
N VAL A 13 6.84 18.02 -29.37
CA VAL A 13 7.83 16.94 -29.25
C VAL A 13 8.36 16.79 -27.80
N VAL A 14 8.49 17.90 -27.07
CA VAL A 14 8.91 17.87 -25.65
C VAL A 14 7.82 17.27 -24.74
N MET A 15 6.53 17.46 -25.07
CA MET A 15 5.42 16.87 -24.30
C MET A 15 5.32 15.34 -24.48
N CYS A 16 5.83 14.78 -25.59
CA CYS A 16 5.79 13.34 -25.86
C CYS A 16 6.88 12.53 -25.14
N MET A 17 7.94 13.18 -24.61
CA MET A 17 9.05 12.45 -23.97
C MET A 17 8.80 12.11 -22.48
N VAL A 18 7.70 12.57 -21.89
CA VAL A 18 7.42 12.34 -20.46
C VAL A 18 6.68 11.02 -20.19
N VAL A 19 6.33 10.25 -21.22
CA VAL A 19 5.50 9.03 -21.09
C VAL A 19 6.32 7.73 -20.95
N GLY A 20 7.64 7.83 -20.79
CA GLY A 20 8.55 6.69 -20.97
C GLY A 20 9.08 6.00 -19.71
N ALA A 21 8.87 6.54 -18.50
CA ALA A 21 9.32 5.90 -17.27
C ALA A 21 8.11 5.41 -16.48
N PRO A 22 8.05 4.13 -16.04
CA PRO A 22 7.11 3.77 -15.00
C PRO A 22 7.50 4.63 -13.79
N LEU A 23 6.63 5.56 -13.40
CA LEU A 23 6.72 6.20 -12.10
C LEU A 23 6.57 5.07 -11.10
N ALA A 24 7.70 4.52 -10.61
CA ALA A 24 7.70 3.63 -9.48
C ALA A 24 7.28 4.46 -8.27
N GLN A 25 5.96 4.58 -8.08
CA GLN A 25 5.40 5.27 -6.93
C GLN A 25 5.75 4.42 -5.71
N ALA A 26 6.74 4.89 -4.96
CA ALA A 26 7.13 4.26 -3.71
C ALA A 26 5.91 4.20 -2.77
N ILE A 27 5.66 3.03 -2.18
CA ILE A 27 4.59 2.88 -1.20
C ILE A 27 4.89 3.78 0.01
N THR A 28 3.95 4.65 0.37
CA THR A 28 4.09 5.55 1.52
C THR A 28 3.29 5.04 2.72
N CYS A 29 3.75 5.33 3.94
CA CYS A 29 3.01 4.94 5.14
C CYS A 29 1.66 5.66 5.27
N GLY A 30 1.51 6.86 4.70
CA GLY A 30 0.22 7.56 4.65
C GLY A 30 -0.82 6.80 3.81
N GLN A 31 -0.39 6.26 2.66
CA GLN A 31 -1.24 5.41 1.83
C GLN A 31 -1.60 4.10 2.53
N VAL A 32 -0.64 3.47 3.20
CA VAL A 32 -0.86 2.24 3.98
C VAL A 32 -1.87 2.49 5.10
N ALA A 33 -1.66 3.52 5.92
CA ALA A 33 -2.56 3.88 7.01
C ALA A 33 -3.98 4.17 6.52
N SER A 34 -4.12 4.92 5.44
CA SER A 34 -5.43 5.23 4.84
C SER A 34 -6.15 3.97 4.33
N SER A 35 -5.39 3.01 3.78
CA SER A 35 -5.95 1.75 3.28
C SER A 35 -6.47 0.86 4.40
N VAL A 36 -5.84 0.88 5.58
CA VAL A 36 -6.24 0.04 6.73
C VAL A 36 -7.09 0.77 7.77
N ALA A 37 -7.31 2.08 7.64
CA ALA A 37 -8.16 2.85 8.56
C ALA A 37 -9.56 2.23 8.76
N PRO A 38 -10.25 1.71 7.72
CA PRO A 38 -11.55 1.04 7.91
C PRO A 38 -11.48 -0.26 8.73
N CYS A 39 -10.27 -0.82 8.94
CA CYS A 39 -10.07 -2.05 9.69
C CYS A 39 -10.00 -1.85 11.20
N ILE A 40 -9.78 -0.62 11.68
CA ILE A 40 -9.38 -0.36 13.07
C ILE A 40 -10.38 -0.92 14.08
N ASN A 41 -11.68 -0.74 13.86
CA ASN A 41 -12.70 -1.23 14.80
C ASN A 41 -12.72 -2.77 14.88
N TYR A 42 -12.66 -3.43 13.72
CA TYR A 42 -12.52 -4.88 13.64
C TYR A 42 -11.25 -5.33 14.38
N LEU A 43 -10.11 -4.69 14.13
CA LEU A 43 -8.83 -5.06 14.75
C LEU A 43 -8.80 -4.86 16.29
N LYS A 44 -9.75 -4.12 16.87
CA LYS A 44 -9.90 -3.96 18.33
C LYS A 44 -10.89 -4.94 18.95
N THR A 45 -11.99 -5.21 18.27
CA THR A 45 -13.17 -5.86 18.88
C THR A 45 -13.65 -7.12 18.17
N GLY A 46 -13.10 -7.41 16.99
CA GLY A 46 -13.55 -8.51 16.13
C GLY A 46 -14.85 -8.18 15.40
N GLY A 47 -15.65 -9.22 15.13
CA GLY A 47 -16.90 -9.12 14.39
C GLY A 47 -16.73 -9.21 12.87
N PRO A 48 -17.74 -8.81 12.08
CA PRO A 48 -17.67 -8.85 10.62
C PRO A 48 -16.63 -7.85 10.10
N VAL A 49 -15.78 -8.29 9.17
CA VAL A 49 -14.79 -7.40 8.53
C VAL A 49 -15.51 -6.46 7.57
N PRO A 50 -15.35 -5.12 7.69
CA PRO A 50 -15.97 -4.18 6.76
C PRO A 50 -15.45 -4.40 5.33
N PRO A 51 -16.30 -4.39 4.28
CA PRO A 51 -15.85 -4.51 2.90
C PRO A 51 -14.74 -3.50 2.50
N PRO A 52 -14.79 -2.22 2.93
CA PRO A 52 -13.71 -1.27 2.66
C PRO A 52 -12.37 -1.67 3.29
N CYS A 53 -12.38 -2.36 4.43
CA CYS A 53 -11.17 -2.88 5.04
C CYS A 53 -10.52 -3.93 4.14
N CYS A 54 -11.29 -4.92 3.66
CA CYS A 54 -10.75 -5.91 2.75
C CYS A 54 -10.36 -5.36 1.37
N ASN A 55 -11.00 -4.29 0.91
CA ASN A 55 -10.57 -3.57 -0.29
C ASN A 55 -9.18 -2.95 -0.09
N GLY A 56 -8.95 -2.30 1.05
CA GLY A 56 -7.64 -1.75 1.40
C GLY A 56 -6.56 -2.81 1.53
N VAL A 57 -6.83 -3.93 2.23
CA VAL A 57 -5.90 -5.06 2.36
C VAL A 57 -5.52 -5.62 0.98
N ARG A 58 -6.49 -5.82 0.10
CA ARG A 58 -6.25 -6.28 -1.28
C ARG A 58 -5.45 -5.27 -2.10
N ALA A 59 -5.77 -3.98 -1.99
CA ALA A 59 -5.05 -2.92 -2.70
C ALA A 59 -3.58 -2.87 -2.29
N LEU A 60 -3.28 -2.97 -0.98
CA LEU A 60 -1.90 -3.03 -0.49
C LEU A 60 -1.17 -4.27 -0.99
N ASN A 61 -1.82 -5.44 -0.96
CA ASN A 61 -1.23 -6.67 -1.51
C ASN A 61 -0.91 -6.54 -3.01
N ASN A 62 -1.80 -5.90 -3.78
CA ASN A 62 -1.61 -5.69 -5.21
C ASN A 62 -0.53 -4.65 -5.52
N ALA A 63 -0.32 -3.66 -4.64
CA ALA A 63 0.75 -2.68 -4.76
C ALA A 63 2.11 -3.27 -4.36
N ALA A 64 2.15 -4.15 -3.35
CA ALA A 64 3.37 -4.73 -2.81
C ALA A 64 3.91 -5.92 -3.64
N LYS A 65 4.24 -5.68 -4.92
CA LYS A 65 4.67 -6.72 -5.85
C LYS A 65 6.13 -7.11 -5.72
N THR A 66 6.99 -6.18 -5.32
CA THR A 66 8.43 -6.42 -5.16
C THR A 66 8.79 -6.64 -3.70
N THR A 67 9.94 -7.27 -3.44
CA THR A 67 10.45 -7.43 -2.08
C THR A 67 10.58 -6.08 -1.34
N PRO A 68 11.18 -5.03 -1.93
CA PRO A 68 11.22 -3.71 -1.31
C PRO A 68 9.83 -3.15 -0.96
N ASP A 69 8.84 -3.30 -1.85
CA ASP A 69 7.49 -2.80 -1.60
C ASP A 69 6.81 -3.56 -0.45
N ARG A 70 7.00 -4.89 -0.38
CA ARG A 70 6.50 -5.72 0.72
C ARG A 70 7.13 -5.32 2.05
N GLN A 71 8.44 -5.09 2.07
CA GLN A 71 9.16 -4.64 3.25
C GLN A 71 8.70 -3.24 3.69
N ALA A 72 8.56 -2.30 2.75
CA ALA A 72 8.06 -0.96 3.01
C ALA A 72 6.63 -0.99 3.59
N THR A 73 5.72 -1.74 2.95
CA THR A 73 4.34 -1.93 3.42
C THR A 73 4.31 -2.54 4.82
N CYS A 74 5.11 -3.57 5.08
CA CYS A 74 5.21 -4.20 6.40
C CYS A 74 5.66 -3.20 7.47
N ASN A 75 6.73 -2.43 7.21
CA ASN A 75 7.25 -1.46 8.17
C ASN A 75 6.20 -0.39 8.49
N CYS A 76 5.47 0.09 7.49
CA CYS A 76 4.37 1.01 7.68
C CYS A 76 3.24 0.40 8.54
N LEU A 77 2.81 -0.83 8.24
CA LEU A 77 1.77 -1.52 9.02
C LEU A 77 2.17 -1.73 10.48
N VAL A 78 3.42 -2.14 10.73
CA VAL A 78 3.97 -2.32 12.08
C VAL A 78 3.98 -0.99 12.84
N ASN A 79 4.44 0.08 12.21
CA ASN A 79 4.47 1.41 12.84
C ASN A 79 3.05 1.93 13.12
N SER A 80 2.12 1.80 12.18
CA SER A 80 0.72 2.17 12.39
C SER A 80 0.08 1.36 13.52
N ALA A 81 0.34 0.05 13.61
CA ALA A 81 -0.19 -0.79 14.66
C ALA A 81 0.33 -0.39 16.04
N LYS A 82 1.61 -0.01 16.16
CA LYS A 82 2.20 0.49 17.42
C LYS A 82 1.58 1.81 17.90
N SER A 83 1.12 2.65 16.97
CA SER A 83 0.47 3.93 17.31
C SER A 83 -0.99 3.80 17.74
N ILE A 84 -1.61 2.62 17.60
CA ILE A 84 -3.03 2.42 17.91
C ILE A 84 -3.14 1.49 19.13
N PRO A 85 -3.53 2.01 20.30
CA PRO A 85 -3.72 1.17 21.48
C PRO A 85 -4.96 0.26 21.34
N GLY A 86 -4.86 -0.93 21.93
CA GLY A 86 -5.96 -1.89 22.03
C GLY A 86 -6.19 -2.76 20.79
N LEU A 87 -5.28 -2.75 19.81
CA LEU A 87 -5.34 -3.72 18.71
C LEU A 87 -5.05 -5.13 19.20
N GLN A 88 -5.82 -6.11 18.72
CA GLN A 88 -5.69 -7.51 19.07
C GLN A 88 -4.76 -8.24 18.08
N PRO A 89 -3.60 -8.77 18.51
CA PRO A 89 -2.61 -9.38 17.60
C PRO A 89 -3.14 -10.55 16.77
N ASN A 90 -4.05 -11.36 17.32
CA ASN A 90 -4.73 -12.46 16.61
C ASN A 90 -5.61 -11.95 15.46
N LEU A 91 -6.30 -10.82 15.63
CA LEU A 91 -7.13 -10.24 14.59
C LEU A 91 -6.29 -9.62 13.47
N ILE A 92 -5.16 -8.99 13.81
CA ILE A 92 -4.19 -8.49 12.81
C ILE A 92 -3.67 -9.67 11.98
N ALA A 93 -3.22 -10.74 12.63
CA ALA A 93 -2.66 -11.90 11.94
C ALA A 93 -3.69 -12.64 11.08
N GLY A 94 -4.97 -12.65 11.48
CA GLY A 94 -6.06 -13.30 10.76
C GLY A 94 -6.71 -12.47 9.65
N LEU A 95 -6.54 -11.14 9.66
CA LEU A 95 -7.22 -10.23 8.74
C LEU A 95 -6.97 -10.55 7.25
N PRO A 96 -5.73 -10.84 6.78
CA PRO A 96 -5.51 -11.18 5.37
C PRO A 96 -6.35 -12.39 4.93
N GLY A 97 -6.36 -13.46 5.72
CA GLY A 97 -7.16 -14.67 5.45
C GLY A 97 -8.66 -14.39 5.45
N ALA A 98 -9.16 -13.60 6.41
CA ALA A 98 -10.55 -13.17 6.46
C ALA A 98 -10.97 -12.33 5.22
N CYS A 99 -10.01 -11.66 4.59
CA CYS A 99 -10.21 -10.91 3.35
C CYS A 99 -9.91 -11.71 2.07
N GLY A 100 -9.66 -13.02 2.16
CA GLY A 100 -9.32 -13.86 1.02
C GLY A 100 -7.96 -13.55 0.40
N VAL A 101 -7.07 -12.90 1.14
CA VAL A 101 -5.69 -12.58 0.72
C VAL A 101 -4.75 -13.61 1.31
N ASN A 102 -4.09 -14.38 0.44
CA ASN A 102 -3.09 -15.35 0.84
C ASN A 102 -1.70 -14.69 0.87
N LEU A 103 -1.14 -14.55 2.06
CA LEU A 103 0.24 -14.07 2.25
C LEU A 103 1.12 -15.25 2.68
N PRO A 104 2.33 -15.41 2.13
CA PRO A 104 3.26 -16.46 2.54
C PRO A 104 3.90 -16.18 3.91
N PHE A 105 3.54 -15.08 4.58
CA PHE A 105 4.02 -14.69 5.90
C PHE A 105 2.89 -14.06 6.72
N LYS A 106 3.02 -14.10 8.05
CA LYS A 106 2.09 -13.45 8.98
C LYS A 106 2.58 -12.04 9.31
N ILE A 107 1.66 -11.09 9.36
CA ILE A 107 1.93 -9.72 9.83
C ILE A 107 1.36 -9.58 11.24
N THR A 108 2.20 -9.13 12.16
CA THR A 108 1.91 -8.81 13.56
C THR A 108 2.66 -7.53 13.94
N PRO A 109 2.28 -6.85 15.03
CA PRO A 109 3.00 -5.65 15.51
C PRO A 109 4.49 -5.86 15.82
N SER A 110 4.96 -7.11 15.90
CA SER A 110 6.36 -7.50 16.17
C SER A 110 7.03 -8.19 14.99
N THR A 111 6.43 -8.16 13.80
CA THR A 111 6.99 -8.80 12.61
C THR A 111 8.31 -8.13 12.21
N ASN A 112 9.36 -8.93 12.03
CA ASN A 112 10.60 -8.46 11.43
C ASN A 112 10.43 -8.38 9.92
N CYS A 113 10.21 -7.16 9.42
CA CYS A 113 9.94 -6.92 8.01
C CYS A 113 11.14 -7.22 7.09
N ALA A 114 12.38 -7.25 7.60
CA ALA A 114 13.58 -7.50 6.79
C ALA A 114 13.63 -8.91 6.16
N ASN A 115 12.91 -9.87 6.74
CA ASN A 115 12.89 -11.26 6.26
C ASN A 115 11.80 -11.53 5.22
N ILE A 116 10.98 -10.53 4.88
CA ILE A 116 9.94 -10.67 3.85
C ILE A 116 10.60 -10.65 2.48
N LYS A 117 10.21 -11.60 1.62
CA LYS A 117 10.64 -11.78 0.24
C LYS A 117 9.52 -11.44 -0.72
#